data_AF-A0A3P7EB74-F1
#
_entry.id   AF-A0A3P7EB74-F1
#
_cell.length_a   1.000
_cell.length_b   1.000
_cell.length_c   1.000
_cell.angle_alpha   90.00
_cell.angle_beta   90.00
_cell.angle_gamma   90.00
#
_symmetry.space_group_name_H-M   'P 1'
#
loop_
_entity.id
_entity.type
_entity.pdbx_description
1 polymer ?
#
loop_
_entity_poly.entity_id
_entity_poly.type
_entity_poly.pdbx_seq_one_letter_code
_entity_poly.pdbx_strand_id
1 'polypeptide(L)'
;MAGSTRMEYELPDLHQLLTMAKASFQKVPTLVEVPCPVNICGDIHGQYGDLMRIFASCGLPFKVRYLFLGDYVDRGRHPLEVIVLLLACKIQFPKFVFLLRGNHELFHINKI
;
A
#
# COMPACT_ATOMS: atom_id res chain seq x y z
N MET A 1 6.44 7.75 -21.05
CA MET A 1 7.70 8.39 -20.60
C MET A 1 7.52 9.00 -19.21
N ALA A 2 7.34 8.17 -18.16
CA ALA A 2 7.10 8.62 -16.79
C ALA A 2 7.72 7.65 -15.75
N GLY A 3 8.95 7.17 -16.00
CA GLY A 3 9.47 6.00 -15.28
C GLY A 3 10.96 6.03 -14.98
N SER A 4 11.49 7.15 -14.45
CA SER A 4 12.88 7.15 -13.98
C SER A 4 13.20 8.00 -12.76
N THR A 5 12.31 8.89 -12.30
CA THR A 5 12.60 9.70 -11.12
C THR A 5 11.95 9.06 -9.91
N ARG A 6 12.77 8.64 -8.94
CA ARG A 6 12.28 8.27 -7.61
C ARG A 6 11.69 9.51 -6.95
N MET A 7 10.62 9.33 -6.20
CA MET A 7 10.10 10.43 -5.38
C MET A 7 11.04 10.67 -4.19
N GLU A 8 11.35 11.93 -3.94
CA GLU A 8 12.06 12.34 -2.74
C GLU A 8 11.05 12.55 -1.61
N TYR A 9 11.36 11.98 -0.45
CA TYR A 9 10.53 12.09 0.75
C TYR A 9 11.41 12.58 1.90
N GLU A 10 10.91 13.56 2.65
CA GLU A 10 11.58 14.03 3.86
C GLU A 10 11.43 12.99 4.98
N LEU A 11 12.51 12.72 5.71
CA LEU A 11 12.51 11.73 6.80
C LEU A 11 11.44 12.01 7.88
N PRO A 12 11.20 13.27 8.31
CA PRO A 12 10.13 13.57 9.26
C PRO A 12 8.73 13.15 8.76
N ASP A 13 8.44 13.36 7.47
CA ASP A 13 7.15 13.01 6.87
C ASP A 13 6.95 11.50 6.83
N LEU A 14 8.00 10.75 6.47
CA LEU A 14 7.97 9.29 6.51
C LEU A 14 7.76 8.77 7.94
N HIS A 15 8.43 9.35 8.93
CA HIS A 15 8.25 8.98 10.34
C HIS A 15 6.83 9.26 10.82
N GLN A 16 6.25 10.39 10.43
CA GLN A 16 4.87 10.74 10.76
C GLN A 16 3.90 9.75 10.11
N LEU A 17 4.07 9.46 8.81
CA LEU A 17 3.27 8.48 8.08
C LEU A 17 3.29 7.11 8.75
N LEU A 18 4.47 6.60 9.10
CA LEU A 18 4.64 5.30 9.77
C LEU A 18 3.97 5.29 11.15
N THR A 19 4.05 6.39 11.90
CA THR A 19 3.40 6.53 13.21
C THR A 19 1.87 6.47 13.07
N MET A 20 1.31 7.21 12.10
CA MET A 20 -0.12 7.21 11.81
C MET A 20 -0.60 5.85 11.29
N ALA A 21 0.17 5.22 10.41
CA ALA A 21 -0.11 3.89 9.88
C ALA A 21 -0.16 2.85 11.00
N LYS A 22 0.85 2.83 11.89
CA LYS A 22 0.89 1.94 13.05
C LYS A 22 -0.35 2.10 13.93
N ALA A 23 -0.72 3.34 14.27
CA ALA A 23 -1.92 3.61 15.05
C ALA A 23 -3.22 3.21 14.33
N SER A 24 -3.26 3.28 13.00
CA SER A 24 -4.39 2.83 12.19
C SER A 24 -4.55 1.31 12.23
N PHE A 25 -3.45 0.55 12.04
CA PHE A 25 -3.47 -0.91 12.06
C PHE A 25 -3.79 -1.48 13.44
N GLN A 26 -3.34 -0.85 14.53
CA GLN A 26 -3.62 -1.29 15.90
C GLN A 26 -5.11 -1.29 16.27
N LYS A 27 -5.95 -0.57 15.51
CA LYS A 27 -7.40 -0.47 15.76
C LYS A 27 -8.20 -1.59 15.08
N VAL A 28 -7.57 -2.39 14.23
CA VAL A 28 -8.25 -3.36 13.36
C VAL A 28 -7.84 -4.78 13.78
N PRO A 29 -8.78 -5.75 13.86
CA PRO A 29 -8.44 -7.14 14.14
C PRO A 29 -7.59 -7.77 13.02
N THR A 30 -6.89 -8.86 13.35
CA THR A 30 -6.09 -9.61 12.37
C THR A 30 -6.93 -10.16 11.21
N LEU A 31 -8.15 -10.61 11.49
CA LEU A 31 -9.13 -10.98 10.48
C LEU A 31 -10.01 -9.77 10.16
N VAL A 32 -9.86 -9.22 8.95
CA VAL A 32 -10.64 -8.06 8.50
C VAL A 32 -11.93 -8.48 7.80
N GLU A 33 -13.02 -7.81 8.11
CA GLU A 33 -14.29 -7.93 7.37
C GLU A 33 -14.40 -6.78 6.37
N VAL A 34 -14.54 -7.11 5.08
CA VAL A 34 -14.58 -6.12 4.00
C VAL A 34 -15.93 -6.17 3.28
N PRO A 35 -16.72 -5.09 3.30
CA PRO A 35 -18.00 -5.06 2.59
C PRO A 35 -17.80 -5.15 1.06
N CYS A 36 -18.76 -5.77 0.36
CA CYS A 36 -18.85 -5.74 -1.10
C CYS A 36 -19.50 -4.43 -1.61
N PRO A 37 -19.24 -4.01 -2.86
CA PRO A 37 -18.23 -4.53 -3.80
C PRO A 37 -16.79 -4.16 -3.38
N VAL A 38 -15.81 -4.98 -3.78
CA VAL A 38 -14.38 -4.77 -3.49
C VAL A 38 -13.51 -5.27 -4.63
N ASN A 39 -12.47 -4.51 -4.97
CA ASN A 39 -11.38 -4.93 -5.86
C ASN A 39 -10.30 -5.63 -5.02
N ILE A 40 -9.97 -6.88 -5.37
CA ILE A 40 -8.94 -7.66 -4.67
C ILE A 40 -7.65 -7.59 -5.48
N CYS A 41 -6.56 -7.15 -4.85
CA CYS A 41 -5.25 -7.01 -5.46
C CYS A 41 -4.26 -7.98 -4.79
N GLY A 42 -3.56 -8.79 -5.60
CA GLY A 42 -2.44 -9.61 -5.15
C GLY A 42 -1.16 -8.80 -5.03
N ASP A 43 -0.04 -9.48 -5.25
CA ASP A 43 1.32 -8.96 -5.11
C ASP A 43 1.55 -7.72 -5.98
N ILE A 44 2.24 -6.72 -5.41
CA ILE A 44 2.60 -5.47 -6.11
C ILE A 44 4.11 -5.37 -6.34
N HIS A 45 4.92 -5.85 -5.40
CA HIS A 45 6.37 -5.95 -5.54
C HIS A 45 7.04 -4.68 -6.10
N GLY A 46 6.77 -3.52 -5.51
CA GLY A 46 7.41 -2.25 -5.91
C GLY A 46 7.12 -1.81 -7.35
N GLN A 47 6.09 -2.35 -8.00
CA GLN A 47 5.67 -1.98 -9.36
C GLN A 47 4.70 -0.78 -9.33
N TYR A 48 5.21 0.39 -8.93
CA TYR A 48 4.38 1.61 -8.79
C TYR A 48 3.58 1.95 -10.05
N GLY A 49 4.17 1.81 -11.24
CA GLY A 49 3.47 2.06 -12.50
C GLY A 49 2.27 1.14 -12.72
N ASP A 50 2.37 -0.14 -12.32
CA ASP A 50 1.28 -1.10 -12.42
C ASP A 50 0.20 -0.83 -11.37
N LEU A 51 0.59 -0.43 -10.15
CA LEU A 51 -0.35 0.05 -9.14
C LEU A 51 -1.19 1.24 -9.65
N MET A 52 -0.55 2.21 -10.31
CA MET A 52 -1.27 3.35 -10.92
C MET A 52 -2.20 2.91 -12.06
N ARG A 53 -1.82 1.90 -12.87
CA ARG A 53 -2.69 1.32 -13.90
C ARG A 53 -3.91 0.61 -13.28
N ILE A 54 -3.73 -0.11 -12.16
CA ILE A 54 -4.83 -0.72 -11.41
C ILE A 54 -5.81 0.35 -10.97
N PHE A 55 -5.34 1.43 -10.33
CA PHE A 55 -6.21 2.53 -9.90
C PHE A 55 -6.90 3.25 -11.07
N ALA A 56 -6.22 3.41 -12.21
CA ALA A 56 -6.83 3.98 -13.41
C ALA A 56 -7.93 3.08 -14.00
N SER A 57 -7.76 1.76 -13.95
CA SER A 57 -8.66 0.79 -14.57
C SER A 57 -9.85 0.41 -13.69
N CYS A 58 -9.61 0.20 -12.40
CA CYS A 58 -10.61 -0.29 -11.45
C CYS A 58 -11.25 0.81 -10.61
N GLY A 59 -10.71 2.03 -10.65
CA GLY A 59 -11.20 3.21 -9.93
C GLY A 59 -10.26 3.66 -8.81
N LEU A 60 -10.28 4.96 -8.50
CA LEU A 60 -9.41 5.56 -7.48
C LEU A 60 -9.81 5.12 -6.06
N PRO A 61 -8.87 5.00 -5.11
CA PRO A 61 -9.09 4.44 -3.78
C PRO A 61 -10.03 5.25 -2.87
N PHE A 62 -10.44 6.44 -3.28
CA PHE A 62 -11.48 7.25 -2.62
C PHE A 62 -12.89 7.04 -3.19
N LYS A 63 -13.01 6.32 -4.31
CA LYS A 63 -14.29 6.02 -4.99
C LYS A 63 -14.70 4.55 -4.84
N VAL A 64 -13.74 3.64 -4.83
CA VAL A 64 -13.97 2.19 -4.80
C VAL A 64 -13.20 1.52 -3.67
N ARG A 65 -13.67 0.35 -3.23
CA ARG A 65 -13.07 -0.42 -2.14
C ARG A 65 -11.95 -1.32 -2.67
N TYR A 66 -10.83 -1.38 -1.96
CA TYR A 66 -9.68 -2.25 -2.27
C TYR A 66 -9.30 -3.12 -1.07
N LEU A 67 -9.05 -4.39 -1.34
CA LEU A 67 -8.36 -5.31 -0.44
C LEU A 67 -7.06 -5.75 -1.11
N PHE A 68 -5.93 -5.39 -0.51
CA PHE A 68 -4.62 -5.88 -0.96
C PHE A 68 -4.14 -7.04 -0.09
N LEU A 69 -3.64 -8.10 -0.74
CA LEU A 69 -3.30 -9.36 -0.08
C LEU A 69 -1.88 -9.42 0.51
N GLY A 70 -1.04 -8.40 0.26
CA GLY A 70 0.34 -8.32 0.77
C GLY A 70 1.36 -8.14 -0.34
N ASP A 71 2.63 -8.33 -0.02
CA ASP A 71 3.76 -8.33 -0.95
C ASP A 71 3.84 -7.01 -1.75
N TYR A 72 3.92 -5.91 -1.01
CA TYR A 72 3.97 -4.54 -1.51
C TYR A 72 5.36 -4.15 -1.99
N VAL A 73 6.35 -4.65 -1.27
CA VAL A 73 7.77 -4.28 -1.41
C VAL A 73 8.56 -5.41 -2.08
N ASP A 74 9.86 -5.16 -2.25
CA ASP A 74 10.81 -6.05 -2.92
C ASP A 74 10.60 -6.17 -4.44
N ARG A 75 11.62 -6.69 -5.14
CA ARG A 75 11.73 -7.00 -6.60
C ARG A 75 11.58 -5.82 -7.57
N GLY A 76 10.64 -4.91 -7.35
CA GLY A 76 10.39 -3.77 -8.20
C GLY A 76 11.31 -2.58 -7.94
N ARG A 77 11.22 -1.58 -8.81
CA ARG A 77 12.09 -0.39 -8.78
C ARG A 77 11.64 0.70 -7.82
N HIS A 78 10.37 0.65 -7.40
CA HIS A 78 9.70 1.70 -6.62
C HIS A 78 8.99 1.16 -5.36
N PRO A 79 9.66 0.38 -4.49
CA PRO A 79 9.02 -0.18 -3.30
C PRO A 79 8.59 0.91 -2.30
N LEU A 80 9.38 1.99 -2.17
CA LEU A 80 9.08 3.09 -1.26
C LEU A 80 7.82 3.84 -1.70
N GLU A 81 7.71 4.16 -2.99
CA GLU A 81 6.56 4.89 -3.54
C GLU A 81 5.27 4.07 -3.41
N VAL A 82 5.35 2.75 -3.62
CA VAL A 82 4.22 1.84 -3.41
C VAL A 82 3.77 1.87 -1.95
N ILE A 83 4.68 1.62 -0.99
CA ILE A 83 4.27 1.53 0.41
C ILE A 83 3.79 2.88 0.96
N VAL A 84 4.44 3.98 0.58
CA VAL A 84 4.01 5.33 0.98
C VAL A 84 2.60 5.62 0.49
N LEU A 85 2.31 5.36 -0.79
CA LEU A 85 0.99 5.60 -1.37
C LEU A 85 -0.09 4.74 -0.70
N LEU A 86 0.17 3.44 -0.52
CA LEU A 86 -0.79 2.52 0.10
C LEU A 86 -1.06 2.87 1.57
N LEU A 87 -0.04 3.20 2.35
CA LEU A 87 -0.19 3.65 3.73
C LEU A 87 -0.98 4.96 3.81
N ALA A 88 -0.67 5.94 2.97
CA ALA A 88 -1.42 7.20 2.91
C ALA A 88 -2.89 6.96 2.56
N CYS A 89 -3.17 6.10 1.59
CA CYS A 89 -4.53 5.72 1.20
C CYS A 89 -5.27 4.98 2.34
N LYS A 90 -4.60 4.08 3.07
CA LYS A 90 -5.17 3.40 4.24
C LYS A 90 -5.54 4.38 5.35
N ILE A 91 -4.70 5.37 5.62
CA ILE A 91 -4.91 6.39 6.65
C ILE A 91 -6.06 7.32 6.24
N GLN A 92 -6.05 7.80 5.00
CA GLN A 92 -7.01 8.77 4.50
C GLN A 92 -8.40 8.16 4.25
N PHE A 93 -8.45 6.91 3.79
CA PHE A 93 -9.69 6.23 3.41
C PHE A 93 -9.82 4.86 4.12
N PRO A 94 -9.86 4.82 5.46
CA PRO A 94 -9.76 3.58 6.24
C PRO A 94 -10.92 2.60 6.02
N LYS A 95 -12.08 3.09 5.53
CA LYS A 95 -13.26 2.29 5.14
C LYS A 95 -13.20 1.75 3.71
N PHE A 96 -12.26 2.26 2.90
CA PHE A 96 -12.13 1.92 1.49
C PHE A 96 -10.88 1.10 1.17
N VAL A 97 -9.79 1.31 1.91
CA VAL A 97 -8.52 0.63 1.66
C VAL A 97 -8.19 -0.30 2.83
N PHE A 98 -8.00 -1.57 2.51
CA PHE A 98 -7.63 -2.64 3.43
C PHE A 98 -6.31 -3.25 2.95
N LEU A 99 -5.33 -3.31 3.85
CA LEU A 99 -3.99 -3.84 3.57
C LEU A 99 -3.75 -5.04 4.49
N LEU A 100 -3.51 -6.20 3.90
CA LEU A 100 -3.06 -7.40 4.61
C LEU A 100 -1.53 -7.45 4.65
N ARG A 101 -0.98 -8.48 5.28
CA ARG A 101 0.47 -8.67 5.37
C ARG A 101 0.86 -9.87 4.49
N GLY A 102 1.78 -9.65 3.55
CA GLY A 102 2.44 -10.71 2.81
C GLY A 102 3.73 -11.15 3.49
N ASN A 103 4.40 -12.15 2.93
CA ASN A 103 5.67 -12.64 3.48
C ASN A 103 6.81 -11.64 3.25
N HIS A 104 6.75 -10.82 2.19
CA HIS A 104 7.76 -9.80 1.95
C HIS A 104 7.68 -8.62 2.94
N GLU A 105 6.64 -8.50 3.76
CA GLU A 105 6.58 -7.50 4.86
C GLU A 105 7.23 -7.99 6.17
N LEU A 106 8.06 -9.04 6.11
CA LEU A 106 8.86 -9.55 7.22
C LEU A 106 10.29 -9.01 7.15
N PHE A 107 10.85 -8.63 8.30
CA PHE A 107 12.21 -8.11 8.41
C PHE A 107 13.27 -9.06 7.80
N HIS A 108 13.05 -10.37 7.85
CA HIS A 108 14.02 -11.35 7.36
C HIS A 108 13.98 -11.59 5.84
N ILE A 109 12.91 -11.17 5.15
CA ILE A 109 12.80 -11.33 3.70
C ILE A 109 13.48 -10.16 2.99
N ASN A 110 13.28 -8.93 3.47
CA ASN A 110 13.94 -7.73 2.93
C ASN A 110 15.37 -7.53 3.46
N LYS A 111 16.11 -8.62 3.69
CA LYS A 111 17.53 -8.55 4.07
C LYS A 111 18.40 -8.38 2.82
N ILE A 112 18.19 -7.31 2.07
CA ILE A 112 19.03 -6.91 0.94
C ILE A 112 19.10 -5.39 0.88
#